data_AF-A0A920PUQ6-F1
#
_entry.id   AF-A0A920PUQ6-F1
#
_cell.length_a   1.000
_cell.length_b   1.000
_cell.length_c   1.000
_cell.angle_alpha   90.00
_cell.angle_beta   90.00
_cell.angle_gamma   90.00
#
_symmetry.space_group_name_H-M   'P 1'
#
loop_
_entity.id
_entity.type
_entity.pdbx_description
1 polymer ?
#
loop_
_entity_poly.entity_id
_entity_poly.type
_entity_poly.pdbx_seq_one_letter_code
_entity_poly.pdbx_strand_id
1 'polypeptide(L)' 'MVDFRRYTVSIDYDRRLYKQDIVGSMAHAKMLAKQGIISQEDSDKITQGLKSIELEITEETFPWDPQNWKTCT' A
#
# COMPACT_ATOMS: atom_id res chain seq x y z
N MET A 1 -30.01 6.30 -7.62
CA MET A 1 -29.11 5.32 -8.27
C MET A 1 -28.12 4.87 -7.20
N VAL A 2 -28.31 3.66 -6.66
CA VAL A 2 -27.50 3.15 -5.55
C VAL A 2 -26.13 2.75 -6.10
N ASP A 3 -25.07 3.42 -5.66
CA ASP A 3 -23.70 3.12 -6.10
C ASP A 3 -23.16 1.90 -5.34
N PHE A 4 -23.14 0.75 -6.01
CA PHE A 4 -22.62 -0.52 -5.48
C PHE A 4 -21.12 -0.48 -5.15
N ARG A 5 -20.35 0.50 -5.65
CA ARG A 5 -18.91 0.58 -5.40
C ARG A 5 -18.56 0.92 -3.95
N ARG A 6 -19.49 1.54 -3.20
CA ARG A 6 -19.35 1.82 -1.76
C ARG A 6 -19.47 0.59 -0.87
N TYR A 7 -20.03 -0.52 -1.37
CA TYR A 7 -20.21 -1.74 -0.58
C TYR A 7 -19.01 -2.71 -0.64
N THR A 8 -18.10 -2.53 -1.61
CA THR A 8 -16.90 -3.35 -1.78
C THR A 8 -15.60 -2.64 -1.43
N VAL A 9 -15.61 -1.32 -1.26
CA VAL A 9 -14.42 -0.55 -0.86
C VAL A 9 -14.30 -0.59 0.65
N SER A 10 -13.40 -1.43 1.14
CA SER A 10 -13.05 -1.59 2.55
C SER A 10 -12.21 -0.43 3.08
N ILE A 11 -12.41 0.78 2.56
CA ILE A 11 -11.51 1.92 2.71
C ILE A 11 -11.44 2.43 4.16
N ASP A 12 -12.55 2.36 4.89
CA ASP A 12 -12.61 2.68 6.32
C ASP A 12 -11.86 1.64 7.19
N TYR A 13 -11.75 0.40 6.70
CA TYR A 13 -11.01 -0.69 7.34
C TYR A 13 -9.51 -0.59 7.02
N ASP A 14 -9.18 -0.28 5.76
CA ASP A 14 -7.80 -0.07 5.28
C ASP A 14 -7.14 1.07 6.05
N ARG A 15 -7.87 2.16 6.36
CA ARG A 15 -7.36 3.27 7.19
C ARG A 15 -7.03 2.87 8.64
N ARG A 16 -7.62 1.80 9.18
CA ARG A 16 -7.31 1.31 10.55
C ARG A 16 -6.20 0.26 10.56
N LEU A 17 -5.99 -0.41 9.43
CA LEU A 17 -5.06 -1.53 9.29
C LEU A 17 -3.81 -1.22 8.46
N TYR A 18 -3.72 -0.04 7.84
CA TYR A 18 -2.59 0.33 6.99
C TYR A 18 -1.24 0.19 7.69
N LYS A 19 -1.15 0.51 8.99
CA LYS A 19 0.09 0.38 9.76
C LYS A 19 0.55 -1.08 9.84
N GLN A 20 -0.38 -1.99 10.12
CA GLN A 20 -0.09 -3.42 10.21
C GLN A 20 0.25 -3.99 8.83
N ASP A 21 -0.47 -3.57 7.79
CA ASP A 21 -0.26 -4.03 6.42
C ASP A 21 1.09 -3.56 5.85
N ILE A 22 1.48 -2.31 6.12
CA ILE A 22 2.79 -1.75 5.74
C ILE A 22 3.92 -2.51 6.45
N VAL A 23 3.82 -2.72 7.77
CA VAL A 23 4.85 -3.45 8.53
C VAL A 23 4.96 -4.91 8.05
N GLY A 24 3.82 -5.56 7.79
CA GLY A 24 3.78 -6.91 7.24
C GLY A 24 4.42 -7.00 5.85
N SER A 25 4.10 -6.05 4.98
CA SER A 25 4.65 -5.94 3.64
C SER A 25 6.16 -5.67 3.63
N MET A 26 6.66 -4.82 4.53
CA MET A 26 8.10 -4.60 4.72
C MET A 26 8.83 -5.87 5.20
N ALA A 27 8.25 -6.58 6.16
CA ALA A 27 8.81 -7.83 6.64
C ALA A 27 8.83 -8.91 5.54
N HIS A 28 7.75 -8.98 4.75
CA HIS A 28 7.65 -9.89 3.62
C HIS A 28 8.68 -9.57 2.54
N ALA A 29 8.83 -8.30 2.13
CA ALA A 29 9.83 -7.87 1.16
C ALA A 29 11.26 -8.20 1.61
N LYS A 30 11.58 -8.01 2.89
CA LYS A 30 12.88 -8.40 3.46
C LYS A 30 13.09 -9.90 3.46
N MET A 31 12.04 -10.67 3.76
CA MET A 31 12.09 -12.13 3.71
C MET A 31 12.32 -12.61 2.26
N LEU A 32 11.63 -12.04 1.28
CA LEU A 32 11.80 -12.37 -0.14
C LEU A 32 13.24 -12.09 -0.63
N ALA A 33 13.82 -10.97 -0.19
CA ALA A 33 15.22 -10.65 -0.49
C ALA A 33 16.20 -11.65 0.12
N LYS A 34 15.94 -12.06 1.37
CA LYS A 34 16.75 -13.10 2.05
C LYS A 34 16.66 -14.46 1.36
N GLN A 35 15.52 -14.78 0.75
CA GLN A 35 15.33 -16.00 -0.05
C GLN A 35 15.92 -15.89 -1.47
N GLY A 36 16.43 -14.71 -1.86
CA GLY A 36 16.96 -14.47 -3.21
C GLY A 36 15.89 -14.39 -4.30
N ILE A 37 14.62 -14.20 -3.94
CA ILE A 37 13.51 -14.05 -4.91
C ILE A 37 13.55 -12.66 -5.54
N ILE A 38 13.88 -11.65 -4.73
CA ILE A 38 14.11 -10.27 -5.19
C ILE A 38 15.51 -9.82 -4.76
N SER A 39 16.05 -8.81 -5.45
CA SER A 39 17.32 -8.22 -5.04
C SER A 39 17.17 -7.44 -3.72
N GLN A 40 18.26 -7.26 -2.99
CA GLN A 40 18.25 -6.40 -1.79
C GLN A 40 17.89 -4.96 -2.15
N GLU A 41 18.31 -4.49 -3.33
CA GLU A 41 17.98 -3.17 -3.84
C GLU A 41 16.48 -3.01 -4.09
N ASP A 42 15.82 -4.02 -4.68
CA ASP A 42 14.37 -4.00 -4.89
C ASP A 42 13.60 -4.06 -3.57
N SER A 43 14.08 -4.86 -2.61
CA SER A 43 13.54 -4.90 -1.24
C SER A 43 13.60 -3.53 -0.56
N ASP A 44 14.72 -2.83 -0.72
CA ASP A 44 14.93 -1.50 -0.16
C ASP A 44 14.05 -0.46 -0.85
N LYS A 45 13.89 -0.52 -2.18
CA LYS A 45 12.95 0.33 -2.94
C LYS A 45 11.51 0.12 -2.49
N ILE A 46 11.07 -1.13 -2.33
CA ILE A 46 9.73 -1.45 -1.84
C ILE A 46 9.54 -0.91 -0.42
N THR A 47 10.53 -1.14 0.45
CA THR A 47 10.50 -0.67 1.84
C THR A 47 10.43 0.87 1.91
N GLN A 48 11.14 1.58 1.04
CA GLN A 48 11.09 3.03 0.95
C GLN A 48 9.74 3.52 0.43
N GLY A 49 9.19 2.92 -0.64
CA GLY A 49 7.88 3.27 -1.16
C GLY A 49 6.77 3.08 -0.11
N LEU A 50 6.82 1.99 0.65
CA LEU A 50 5.88 1.73 1.75
C LEU A 50 5.97 2.78 2.86
N LYS A 51 7.17 3.27 3.19
CA LYS A 51 7.36 4.37 4.15
C LYS A 51 6.84 5.70 3.62
N SER A 52 7.01 5.99 2.32
CA SER A 52 6.44 7.19 1.71
C SER A 52 4.91 7.17 1.79
N ILE A 53 4.29 6.02 1.50
CA ILE A 53 2.85 5.83 1.64
C ILE A 53 2.41 6.01 3.11
N GLU A 54 3.18 5.49 4.09
CA GLU A 54 2.90 5.70 5.51
C GLU A 54 2.90 7.19 5.89
N LEU A 55 3.86 7.97 5.36
CA LEU A 55 3.96 9.40 5.57
C LEU A 55 2.80 10.15 4.92
N GLU A 56 2.47 9.86 3.66
CA GLU A 56 1.33 10.46 2.95
C GLU A 56 -0.01 10.19 3.67
N ILE A 57 -0.19 8.97 4.22
CA ILE A 57 -1.39 8.65 5.01
C ILE A 57 -1.40 9.43 6.33
N THR A 58 -0.24 9.60 6.97
CA THR A 58 -0.11 10.31 8.25
C THR A 58 -0.30 11.82 8.09
N GLU A 59 0.09 12.40 6.95
CA GLU A 59 -0.07 13.82 6.62
C GLU A 59 -1.47 14.15 6.05
N GLU A 60 -2.40 13.18 6.01
CA GLU A 60 -3.72 13.31 5.38
C GLU A 60 -3.68 13.74 3.89
N THR A 61 -2.51 13.62 3.26
CA THR A 61 -2.28 13.98 1.84
C THR A 61 -2.47 12.81 0.90
N PHE A 62 -2.60 11.58 1.43
CA PHE A 62 -2.84 10.40 0.61
C PHE A 62 -4.18 10.49 -0.13
N PRO A 63 -4.18 10.50 -1.47
CA PRO A 63 -5.41 10.50 -2.24
C PRO A 63 -6.06 9.12 -2.13
N TRP A 64 -7.05 9.00 -1.23
CA TRP A 64 -7.97 7.86 -1.21
C TRP A 64 -8.90 7.96 -2.43
N ASP A 65 -8.34 7.79 -3.63
CA ASP A 65 -9.04 7.93 -4.89
C ASP A 65 -9.44 6.54 -5.45
N PRO A 66 -10.69 6.08 -5.26
CA PRO A 66 -11.18 4.84 -5.83
C PRO A 66 -11.41 4.92 -7.36
N GLN A 67 -11.15 6.05 -8.02
CA GLN A 67 -11.51 6.30 -9.41
C GLN A 67 -10.35 6.22 -10.42
N ASN A 68 -9.08 6.27 -10.00
CA ASN A 68 -7.97 6.50 -10.92
C ASN A 68 -7.10 5.28 -11.30
N TRP A 69 -7.59 4.05 -11.10
CA TRP A 69 -6.86 2.83 -11.52
C TRP A 69 -6.79 2.63 -13.05
N LYS A 70 -7.34 3.55 -13.85
CA LYS A 70 -7.56 3.37 -15.30
C LYS A 70 -6.64 4.16 -16.23
N THR A 71 -5.63 4.89 -15.76
CA THR A 71 -4.77 5.71 -16.65
C THR A 71 -3.39 5.13 -16.93
N CYS A 72 -3.13 3.85 -16.64
CA CYS A 72 -1.98 3.14 -17.22
C CYS A 72 -2.40 2.50 -18.55
N THR A 73 -2.44 3.30 -19.62
CA THR A 73 -2.40 2.83 -21.01
C THR A 73 -1.35 3.64 -21.74
#